data_AF-A0AAV5WSI0-F1
#
_entry.id   AF-A0AAV5WSI0-F1
#
_cell.length_a   1.000
_cell.length_b   1.000
_cell.length_c   1.000
_cell.angle_alpha   90.00
_cell.angle_beta   90.00
_cell.angle_gamma   90.00
#
_symmetry.space_group_name_H-M   'P 1'
#
loop_
_entity.id
_entity.type
_entity.pdbx_description
1 polymer ?
#
loop_
_entity_poly.entity_id
_entity_poly.type
_entity_poly.pdbx_seq_one_letter_code
_entity_poly.pdbx_strand_id
1 'polypeptide(L)'
;IDDNATSSFFGFAASGSKLAGFIFAFVFAFWAQRSGKLKGALLAGRIITLIACLIYICIEFVPANRRFVLALCYFLFGVGFSTSPLLRSYIAEMSSDENRSSAYSLTSAAMIMSIIVGPVAQLSFHSVTYPGYELLPNIRIHIFSAPVWFATITNIIVILIISFLFVDVSADSKDDQTKMVLSIDELKNQYRRLRQLPVSWILVGLILFEKCASILAFASLTVIAGPMMTVIYAFTGEQTVIIMAICQMLVGFLAFSLSLSFIFGKLGR
;
A
#
# COMPACT_ATOMS: atom_id res chain seq x y z
N ILE A 1 -16.18 -11.06 -18.24
CA ILE A 1 -15.00 -10.18 -18.38
C ILE A 1 -15.33 -9.18 -19.49
N ASP A 2 -15.02 -7.90 -19.31
CA ASP A 2 -15.33 -6.83 -20.28
C ASP A 2 -14.28 -6.87 -21.40
N ASP A 3 -14.70 -7.10 -22.65
CA ASP A 3 -13.80 -7.23 -23.81
C ASP A 3 -13.01 -5.94 -24.10
N ASN A 4 -13.43 -4.80 -23.55
CA ASN A 4 -12.70 -3.53 -23.66
C ASN A 4 -11.73 -3.25 -22.50
N ALA A 5 -11.54 -4.21 -21.59
CA ALA A 5 -10.55 -4.12 -20.51
C ALA A 5 -9.17 -4.58 -21.00
N THR A 6 -8.59 -3.83 -21.94
CA THR A 6 -7.27 -4.10 -22.49
C THR A 6 -6.18 -3.97 -21.40
N SER A 7 -5.07 -4.70 -21.53
CA SER A 7 -3.91 -4.59 -20.63
C SER A 7 -3.44 -3.15 -20.41
N SER A 8 -3.53 -2.29 -21.43
CA SER A 8 -3.22 -0.87 -21.34
C SER A 8 -4.12 -0.13 -20.35
N PHE A 9 -5.42 -0.45 -20.29
CA PHE A 9 -6.36 0.17 -19.36
C PHE A 9 -6.01 -0.17 -17.91
N PHE A 10 -5.65 -1.42 -17.63
CA PHE A 10 -5.16 -1.81 -16.30
C PHE A 10 -3.85 -1.11 -15.93
N GLY A 11 -2.95 -0.92 -16.90
CA GLY A 11 -1.76 -0.09 -16.74
C GLY A 11 -2.11 1.34 -16.33
N PHE A 12 -3.03 2.00 -17.05
CA PHE A 12 -3.49 3.34 -16.71
C PHE A 12 -4.17 3.41 -15.34
N ALA A 13 -5.02 2.45 -14.99
CA ALA A 13 -5.66 2.39 -13.67
C ALA A 13 -4.64 2.22 -12.54
N ALA A 14 -3.63 1.36 -12.73
CA ALA A 14 -2.55 1.15 -11.78
C ALA A 14 -1.70 2.42 -11.60
N SER A 15 -1.35 3.09 -12.69
CA SER A 15 -0.64 4.38 -12.66
C SER A 15 -1.49 5.47 -11.98
N GLY A 16 -2.78 5.52 -12.28
CA GLY A 16 -3.73 6.44 -11.65
C GLY A 16 -3.81 6.25 -10.13
N SER A 17 -3.78 5.00 -9.65
CA SER A 17 -3.69 4.69 -8.22
C SER A 17 -2.44 5.29 -7.56
N LYS A 18 -1.27 5.18 -8.21
CA LYS A 18 -0.02 5.76 -7.68
C LYS A 18 -0.04 7.29 -7.67
N LEU A 19 -0.60 7.91 -8.72
CA LEU A 19 -0.78 9.36 -8.78
C LEU A 19 -1.73 9.85 -7.69
N ALA A 20 -2.86 9.17 -7.49
CA ALA A 20 -3.78 9.44 -6.40
C ALA A 20 -3.07 9.33 -5.04
N GLY A 21 -2.28 8.26 -4.87
CA GLY A 21 -1.48 8.06 -3.67
C GLY A 21 -0.50 9.20 -3.39
N PHE A 22 0.16 9.73 -4.43
CA PHE A 22 1.05 10.88 -4.30
C PHE A 22 0.30 12.15 -3.88
N ILE A 23 -0.77 12.52 -4.60
CA ILE A 23 -1.53 13.74 -4.33
C ILE A 23 -2.14 13.69 -2.92
N PHE A 24 -2.79 12.58 -2.57
CA PHE A 24 -3.46 12.46 -1.28
C PHE A 24 -2.51 12.29 -0.10
N ALA A 25 -1.25 11.88 -0.33
CA ALA A 25 -0.24 11.89 0.74
C ALA A 25 -0.02 13.31 1.26
N PHE A 26 0.02 14.32 0.38
CA PHE A 26 0.07 15.72 0.80
C PHE A 26 -1.20 16.17 1.50
N VAL A 27 -2.36 15.76 0.99
CA VAL A 27 -3.67 16.10 1.59
C VAL A 27 -3.76 15.56 3.02
N PHE A 28 -3.43 14.29 3.24
CA PHE A 28 -3.48 13.70 4.58
C PHE A 28 -2.38 14.25 5.49
N ALA A 29 -1.18 14.56 4.96
CA ALA A 29 -0.15 15.23 5.74
C ALA A 29 -0.60 16.62 6.21
N PHE A 30 -1.22 17.39 5.31
CA PHE A 30 -1.79 18.69 5.64
C PHE A 30 -2.92 18.56 6.67
N TRP A 31 -3.80 17.57 6.50
CA TRP A 31 -4.87 17.32 7.46
C TRP A 31 -4.29 16.94 8.84
N ALA A 32 -3.38 15.97 8.92
CA ALA A 32 -2.77 15.55 10.17
C ALA A 32 -2.08 16.73 10.89
N GLN A 33 -1.37 17.58 10.14
CA GLN A 33 -0.74 18.79 10.68
C GLN A 33 -1.77 19.79 11.20
N ARG A 34 -2.85 20.05 10.44
CA ARG A 34 -3.92 20.99 10.83
C ARG A 34 -4.70 20.50 12.04
N SER A 35 -5.01 19.22 12.12
CA SER A 35 -5.78 18.63 13.21
C SER A 35 -4.94 18.39 14.47
N GLY A 36 -3.60 18.45 14.37
CA GLY A 36 -2.69 18.12 15.47
C GLY A 36 -2.81 16.66 15.95
N LYS A 37 -3.49 15.80 15.17
CA LYS A 37 -3.83 14.42 15.49
C LYS A 37 -3.70 13.59 14.22
N LEU A 38 -3.01 12.47 14.31
CA LEU A 38 -2.77 11.56 13.18
C LEU A 38 -3.88 10.52 13.05
N LYS A 39 -4.52 10.14 14.16
CA LYS A 39 -5.57 9.12 14.21
C LYS A 39 -6.70 9.38 13.20
N GLY A 40 -7.15 10.63 13.09
CA GLY A 40 -8.22 11.00 12.16
C GLY A 40 -7.86 10.75 10.69
N ALA A 41 -6.66 11.17 10.28
CA ALA A 41 -6.18 10.96 8.91
C ALA A 41 -5.95 9.47 8.60
N LEU A 42 -5.37 8.72 9.55
CA LEU A 42 -5.17 7.26 9.42
C LEU A 42 -6.51 6.52 9.27
N LEU A 43 -7.49 6.87 10.11
CA LEU A 43 -8.82 6.25 10.07
C LEU A 43 -9.54 6.56 8.75
N ALA A 44 -9.48 7.81 8.28
CA ALA A 44 -10.07 8.21 7.00
C ALA A 44 -9.50 7.41 5.83
N GLY A 45 -8.18 7.23 5.75
CA GLY A 45 -7.57 6.41 4.69
C GLY A 45 -8.01 4.95 4.73
N ARG A 46 -8.19 4.38 5.93
CA ARG A 46 -8.66 2.99 6.09
C ARG A 46 -10.14 2.84 5.76
N ILE A 47 -10.98 3.80 6.13
CA ILE A 47 -12.40 3.83 5.74
C ILE A 47 -12.54 3.94 4.22
N ILE A 48 -11.75 4.80 3.57
CA ILE A 48 -11.76 4.91 2.10
C ILE A 48 -11.35 3.58 1.45
N THR A 49 -10.31 2.92 1.97
CA THR A 49 -9.91 1.58 1.52
C THR A 49 -11.05 0.57 1.73
N LEU A 50 -11.80 0.66 2.83
CA LEU A 50 -12.90 -0.26 3.12
C LEU A 50 -14.04 -0.06 2.12
N ILE A 51 -14.41 1.19 1.85
CA ILE A 51 -15.39 1.55 0.83
C ILE A 51 -14.95 1.01 -0.54
N ALA A 52 -13.67 1.15 -0.90
CA ALA A 52 -13.15 0.61 -2.15
C ALA A 52 -13.28 -0.92 -2.24
N CYS A 53 -12.99 -1.64 -1.15
CA CYS A 53 -13.20 -3.09 -1.08
C CYS A 53 -14.68 -3.46 -1.26
N LEU A 54 -15.60 -2.74 -0.60
CA LEU A 54 -17.04 -2.99 -0.72
C LEU A 54 -17.54 -2.73 -2.16
N ILE A 55 -17.11 -1.64 -2.79
CA ILE A 55 -17.43 -1.35 -4.20
C ILE A 55 -16.89 -2.47 -5.10
N TYR A 56 -15.68 -2.95 -4.85
CA TYR A 56 -15.09 -4.04 -5.61
C TYR A 56 -15.87 -5.34 -5.47
N ILE A 57 -16.29 -5.72 -4.26
CA ILE A 57 -17.13 -6.91 -4.03
C ILE A 57 -18.47 -6.79 -4.77
N CYS A 58 -19.07 -5.60 -4.76
CA CYS A 58 -20.34 -5.34 -5.44
C CYS A 58 -20.21 -5.16 -6.96
N ILE A 59 -19.03 -5.35 -7.56
CA ILE A 59 -18.81 -5.06 -8.97
C ILE A 59 -19.60 -5.98 -9.91
N GLU A 60 -19.97 -7.17 -9.44
CA GLU A 60 -20.75 -8.13 -10.22
C GLU A 60 -22.18 -7.61 -10.52
N PHE A 61 -22.72 -6.76 -9.66
CA PHE A 61 -24.02 -6.11 -9.86
C PHE A 61 -24.01 -5.07 -10.97
N VAL A 62 -22.84 -4.63 -11.43
CA VAL A 62 -22.73 -3.60 -12.46
C VAL A 62 -22.90 -4.25 -13.84
N PRO A 63 -23.98 -3.94 -14.59
CA PRO A 63 -24.29 -4.65 -15.83
C PRO A 63 -23.43 -4.22 -17.02
N ALA A 64 -22.89 -2.99 -17.03
CA ALA A 64 -22.07 -2.46 -18.11
C ALA A 64 -20.91 -1.59 -17.58
N ASN A 65 -19.82 -1.46 -18.35
CA ASN A 65 -18.71 -0.55 -18.07
C ASN A 65 -17.93 -0.82 -16.76
N ARG A 66 -17.80 -2.09 -16.36
CA ARG A 66 -17.11 -2.53 -15.13
C ARG A 66 -15.68 -2.02 -15.02
N ARG A 67 -15.01 -1.80 -16.15
CA ARG A 67 -13.66 -1.23 -16.22
C ARG A 67 -13.51 0.11 -15.48
N PHE A 68 -14.49 1.01 -15.58
CA PHE A 68 -14.42 2.32 -14.92
C PHE A 68 -14.65 2.21 -13.41
N VAL A 69 -15.49 1.27 -12.98
CA VAL A 69 -15.69 0.98 -11.55
C VAL A 69 -14.43 0.37 -10.95
N LEU A 70 -13.77 -0.55 -11.67
CA LEU A 70 -12.44 -1.05 -11.28
C LEU A 70 -11.44 0.10 -11.16
N ALA A 71 -11.35 0.98 -12.17
CA ALA A 71 -10.43 2.11 -12.13
C ALA A 71 -10.68 3.04 -10.93
N LEU A 72 -11.96 3.26 -10.57
CA LEU A 72 -12.32 3.98 -9.36
C LEU A 72 -11.84 3.25 -8.09
N CYS A 73 -12.00 1.93 -8.00
CA CYS A 73 -11.46 1.16 -6.88
C CYS A 73 -9.93 1.30 -6.77
N TYR A 74 -9.19 1.19 -7.89
CA TYR A 74 -7.74 1.41 -7.92
C TYR A 74 -7.36 2.81 -7.43
N PHE A 75 -8.08 3.84 -7.88
CA PHE A 75 -7.90 5.21 -7.41
C PHE A 75 -8.08 5.30 -5.89
N LEU A 76 -9.19 4.79 -5.36
CA LEU A 76 -9.50 4.82 -3.92
C LEU A 76 -8.49 4.01 -3.09
N PHE A 77 -8.01 2.85 -3.58
CA PHE A 77 -6.91 2.13 -2.94
C PHE A 77 -5.63 2.95 -2.88
N GLY A 78 -5.35 3.73 -3.93
CA GLY A 78 -4.25 4.69 -3.97
C GLY A 78 -4.40 5.76 -2.89
N VAL A 79 -5.60 6.34 -2.79
CA VAL A 79 -5.94 7.32 -1.74
C VAL A 79 -5.76 6.71 -0.35
N GLY A 80 -6.29 5.51 -0.09
CA GLY A 80 -6.15 4.87 1.21
C GLY A 80 -4.69 4.57 1.60
N PHE A 81 -3.89 4.09 0.64
CA PHE A 81 -2.48 3.78 0.83
C PHE A 81 -1.62 5.02 1.13
N SER A 82 -2.06 6.20 0.73
CA SER A 82 -1.33 7.47 0.93
C SER A 82 -1.18 7.90 2.40
N THR A 83 -1.86 7.23 3.33
CA THR A 83 -1.66 7.42 4.77
C THR A 83 -0.41 6.71 5.33
N SER A 84 0.22 5.82 4.56
CA SER A 84 1.40 5.05 4.98
C SER A 84 2.61 5.90 5.41
N PRO A 85 2.95 7.02 4.73
CA PRO A 85 4.01 7.92 5.19
C PRO A 85 3.74 8.53 6.56
N LEU A 86 2.48 8.82 6.91
CA LEU A 86 2.11 9.35 8.24
C LEU A 86 2.37 8.36 9.35
N LEU A 87 2.12 7.08 9.10
CA LEU A 87 2.44 6.04 10.07
C LEU A 87 3.95 5.92 10.28
N ARG A 88 4.76 6.04 9.22
CA ARG A 88 6.23 6.03 9.33
C ARG A 88 6.74 7.25 10.10
N SER A 89 6.20 8.44 9.85
CA SER A 89 6.57 9.63 10.62
C SER A 89 6.19 9.50 12.09
N TYR A 90 5.02 8.93 12.39
CA TYR A 90 4.60 8.63 13.76
C TYR A 90 5.57 7.67 14.47
N ILE A 91 5.98 6.59 13.80
CA ILE A 91 6.96 5.64 14.34
C ILE A 91 8.30 6.34 14.59
N ALA A 92 8.73 7.23 13.69
CA ALA A 92 9.96 8.00 13.86
C ALA A 92 9.90 8.92 15.11
N GLU A 93 8.74 9.55 15.34
CA GLU A 93 8.51 10.49 16.43
C GLU A 93 8.37 9.81 17.79
N MET A 94 7.67 8.68 17.86
CA MET A 94 7.48 7.93 19.11
C MET A 94 8.67 7.04 19.48
N SER A 95 9.59 6.76 18.54
CA SER A 95 10.76 5.94 18.83
C SER A 95 11.92 6.78 19.39
N SER A 96 12.52 6.29 20.48
CA SER A 96 13.79 6.81 20.98
C SER A 96 14.94 6.48 20.02
N ASP A 97 16.03 7.24 20.07
CA ASP A 97 17.20 7.04 19.20
C ASP A 97 17.77 5.61 19.30
N GLU A 98 17.74 5.02 20.49
CA GLU A 98 18.19 3.65 20.75
C GLU A 98 17.26 2.60 20.12
N ASN A 99 15.95 2.82 20.14
CA ASN A 99 14.95 1.84 19.68
C ASN A 99 14.47 2.06 18.23
N ARG A 100 14.82 3.20 17.62
CA ARG A 100 14.34 3.58 16.28
C ARG A 100 14.72 2.56 15.22
N SER A 101 15.96 2.07 15.24
CA SER A 101 16.42 1.03 14.30
C SER A 101 15.56 -0.24 14.39
N SER A 102 15.26 -0.70 15.61
CA SER A 102 14.41 -1.86 15.88
C SER A 102 12.95 -1.63 15.47
N ALA A 103 12.39 -0.44 15.70
CA ALA A 103 11.03 -0.11 15.27
C ALA A 103 10.89 -0.12 13.73
N TYR A 104 11.88 0.43 13.02
CA TYR A 104 11.91 0.42 11.56
C TYR A 104 12.19 -0.96 10.97
N SER A 105 13.00 -1.80 11.63
CA SER A 105 13.23 -3.18 11.20
C SER A 105 11.95 -4.02 11.34
N LEU A 106 11.20 -3.87 12.44
CA LEU A 106 9.91 -4.54 12.63
C LEU A 106 8.88 -4.10 11.58
N THR A 107 8.82 -2.79 11.29
CA THR A 107 7.96 -2.25 10.24
C THR A 107 8.31 -2.81 8.86
N SER A 108 9.61 -2.95 8.57
CA SER A 108 10.09 -3.53 7.32
C SER A 108 9.80 -5.03 7.24
N ALA A 109 9.96 -5.77 8.34
CA ALA A 109 9.60 -7.19 8.42
C ALA A 109 8.10 -7.40 8.20
N ALA A 110 7.24 -6.57 8.81
CA ALA A 110 5.79 -6.61 8.58
C ALA A 110 5.44 -6.33 7.11
N MET A 111 6.16 -5.43 6.44
CA MET A 111 6.00 -5.18 5.01
C MET A 111 6.36 -6.41 4.18
N ILE A 112 7.49 -7.07 4.45
CA ILE A 112 7.89 -8.31 3.76
C ILE A 112 6.86 -9.42 3.98
N MET A 113 6.37 -9.58 5.21
CA MET A 113 5.30 -10.53 5.52
C MET A 113 4.03 -10.25 4.73
N SER A 114 3.65 -8.97 4.58
CA SER A 114 2.47 -8.60 3.79
C SER A 114 2.58 -9.00 2.30
N ILE A 115 3.81 -8.98 1.74
CA ILE A 115 4.09 -9.40 0.36
C ILE A 115 3.87 -10.90 0.17
N ILE A 116 4.09 -11.72 1.22
CA ILE A 116 3.87 -13.17 1.21
C ILE A 116 2.38 -13.50 1.44
N VAL A 117 1.76 -12.82 2.42
CA VAL A 117 0.36 -13.11 2.81
C VAL A 117 -0.62 -12.89 1.65
N GLY A 118 -0.41 -11.88 0.80
CA GLY A 118 -1.27 -11.61 -0.36
C GLY A 118 -1.37 -12.81 -1.32
N PRO A 119 -0.26 -13.28 -1.92
CA PRO A 119 -0.23 -14.48 -2.76
C PRO A 119 -0.70 -15.75 -2.06
N VAL A 120 -0.37 -15.95 -0.78
CA VAL A 120 -0.85 -17.09 0.00
C VAL A 120 -2.37 -17.07 0.11
N ALA A 121 -2.96 -15.91 0.42
CA ALA A 121 -4.41 -15.75 0.44
C ALA A 121 -4.99 -16.05 -0.95
N GLN A 122 -4.39 -15.51 -2.02
CA GLN A 122 -4.83 -15.77 -3.40
C GLN A 122 -4.80 -17.25 -3.79
N LEU A 123 -3.75 -17.98 -3.40
CA LEU A 123 -3.61 -19.42 -3.66
C LEU A 123 -4.53 -20.27 -2.77
N SER A 124 -4.84 -19.83 -1.55
CA SER A 124 -5.75 -20.54 -0.66
C SER A 124 -7.17 -20.67 -1.23
N PHE A 125 -7.55 -19.76 -2.13
CA PHE A 125 -8.83 -19.78 -2.84
C PHE A 125 -8.71 -20.25 -4.30
N HIS A 126 -7.56 -20.79 -4.71
CA HIS A 126 -7.36 -21.30 -6.06
C HIS A 126 -8.35 -22.41 -6.43
N SER A 127 -8.73 -23.26 -5.47
CA SER A 127 -9.72 -24.34 -5.67
C SER A 127 -11.14 -23.82 -5.98
N VAL A 128 -11.39 -22.51 -5.87
CA VAL A 128 -12.67 -21.85 -6.20
C VAL A 128 -12.54 -21.19 -7.58
N THR A 129 -12.51 -22.02 -8.62
CA THR A 129 -12.49 -21.60 -10.02
C THR A 129 -13.76 -20.83 -10.39
N TYR A 130 -13.65 -19.92 -11.36
CA TYR A 130 -14.79 -19.16 -11.88
C TYR A 130 -15.86 -20.11 -12.47
N PRO A 131 -17.17 -19.92 -12.21
CA PRO A 131 -17.86 -18.76 -11.61
C PRO A 131 -17.99 -18.76 -10.08
N GLY A 132 -17.38 -19.72 -9.38
CA GLY A 132 -17.38 -19.77 -7.92
C GLY A 132 -18.72 -20.18 -7.28
N TYR A 133 -18.86 -19.91 -5.98
CA TYR A 133 -20.08 -20.18 -5.21
C TYR A 133 -20.89 -18.90 -4.98
N GLU A 134 -22.21 -18.95 -5.18
CA GLU A 134 -23.12 -17.86 -4.85
C GLU A 134 -23.37 -17.83 -3.33
N LEU A 135 -22.90 -16.78 -2.65
CA LEU A 135 -23.15 -16.60 -1.21
C LEU A 135 -24.51 -15.94 -0.96
N LEU A 136 -24.90 -15.04 -1.86
CA LEU A 136 -26.14 -14.28 -1.91
C LEU A 136 -26.54 -14.14 -3.39
N PRO A 137 -27.82 -13.87 -3.72
CA PRO A 137 -28.21 -13.61 -5.12
C PRO A 137 -27.35 -12.48 -5.69
N ASN A 138 -26.64 -12.77 -6.79
CA ASN A 138 -25.70 -11.89 -7.51
C ASN A 138 -24.38 -11.53 -6.76
N ILE A 139 -24.02 -12.22 -5.67
CA ILE A 139 -22.68 -12.13 -5.05
C ILE A 139 -22.00 -13.49 -5.15
N ARG A 140 -21.05 -13.63 -6.06
CA ARG A 140 -20.23 -14.84 -6.22
C ARG A 140 -18.88 -14.67 -5.56
N ILE A 141 -18.47 -15.69 -4.80
CA ILE A 141 -17.08 -15.82 -4.37
C ILE A 141 -16.35 -16.62 -5.44
N HIS A 142 -15.50 -15.95 -6.20
CA HIS A 142 -14.59 -16.56 -7.16
C HIS A 142 -13.14 -16.13 -6.89
N ILE A 143 -12.17 -16.82 -7.51
CA ILE A 143 -10.73 -16.57 -7.36
C ILE A 143 -10.30 -15.09 -7.43
N PHE A 144 -10.94 -14.27 -8.27
CA PHE A 144 -10.64 -12.83 -8.36
C PHE A 144 -11.21 -11.95 -7.23
N SER A 145 -12.24 -12.41 -6.49
CA SER A 145 -12.86 -11.64 -5.39
C SER A 145 -12.32 -12.06 -4.02
N ALA A 146 -11.75 -13.25 -3.92
CA ALA A 146 -11.28 -13.80 -2.65
C ALA A 146 -10.18 -12.96 -1.95
N PRO A 147 -9.18 -12.41 -2.66
CA PRO A 147 -8.21 -11.49 -2.04
C PRO A 147 -8.87 -10.24 -1.45
N VAL A 148 -9.98 -9.79 -2.03
CA VAL A 148 -10.70 -8.58 -1.60
C VAL A 148 -11.51 -8.83 -0.34
N TRP A 149 -12.10 -10.02 -0.18
CA TRP A 149 -12.71 -10.43 1.09
C TRP A 149 -11.70 -10.45 2.23
N PHE A 150 -10.52 -11.04 2.00
CA PHE A 150 -9.43 -11.02 2.98
C PHE A 150 -8.95 -9.59 3.29
N ALA A 151 -8.79 -8.75 2.26
CA ALA A 151 -8.45 -7.34 2.43
C ALA A 151 -9.53 -6.57 3.22
N THR A 152 -10.80 -6.90 3.05
CA THR A 152 -11.92 -6.28 3.79
C THR A 152 -11.84 -6.60 5.28
N ILE A 153 -11.68 -7.88 5.64
CA ILE A 153 -11.58 -8.32 7.03
C ILE A 153 -10.37 -7.70 7.72
N THR A 154 -9.20 -7.78 7.09
CA THR A 154 -7.96 -7.19 7.64
C THR A 154 -8.09 -5.68 7.81
N ASN A 155 -8.74 -4.98 6.88
CA ASN A 155 -8.97 -3.55 6.99
C ASN A 155 -9.94 -3.20 8.14
N ILE A 156 -11.01 -3.97 8.36
CA ILE A 156 -11.89 -3.81 9.53
C ILE A 156 -11.09 -3.97 10.82
N ILE A 157 -10.24 -5.00 10.93
CA ILE A 157 -9.38 -5.22 12.10
C ILE A 157 -8.46 -4.01 12.32
N VAL A 158 -7.83 -3.49 11.26
CA VAL A 158 -6.96 -2.31 11.34
C VAL A 158 -7.74 -1.06 11.78
N ILE A 159 -8.96 -0.87 11.30
CA ILE A 159 -9.85 0.22 11.73
C ILE A 159 -10.14 0.10 13.23
N LEU A 160 -10.43 -1.10 13.73
CA LEU A 160 -10.66 -1.33 15.17
C LEU A 160 -9.41 -1.06 15.99
N ILE A 161 -8.24 -1.55 15.55
CA ILE A 161 -6.95 -1.28 16.21
C ILE A 161 -6.68 0.22 16.26
N ILE A 162 -6.87 0.94 15.16
CA ILE A 162 -6.68 2.40 15.15
C ILE A 162 -7.69 3.08 16.07
N SER A 163 -8.94 2.65 16.06
CA SER A 163 -10.00 3.27 16.86
C SER A 163 -9.78 3.09 18.36
N PHE A 164 -9.37 1.90 18.80
CA PHE A 164 -9.29 1.55 20.23
C PHE A 164 -7.88 1.59 20.81
N LEU A 165 -6.85 1.20 20.06
CA LEU A 165 -5.47 1.05 20.57
C LEU A 165 -4.55 2.20 20.16
N PHE A 166 -4.85 2.93 19.08
CA PHE A 166 -3.96 4.01 18.62
C PHE A 166 -4.05 5.22 19.56
N VAL A 167 -2.89 5.58 20.09
CA VAL A 167 -2.63 6.76 20.91
C VAL A 167 -2.06 7.84 19.99
N ASP A 168 -2.69 9.02 19.96
CA ASP A 168 -2.11 10.16 19.27
C ASP A 168 -0.94 10.74 20.08
N VAL A 169 0.04 11.33 19.38
CA VAL A 169 1.00 12.21 20.04
C VAL A 169 0.21 13.43 20.54
N SER A 170 -0.13 13.48 21.83
CA SER A 170 -0.80 14.65 22.40
C SER A 170 0.09 15.87 22.21
N ALA A 171 -0.46 16.91 21.57
CA ALA A 171 0.19 18.19 21.37
C ALA A 171 0.32 19.03 22.67
N ASP A 172 0.53 18.40 23.82
CA ASP A 172 0.66 19.06 25.12
C ASP A 172 1.95 19.88 25.28
N SER A 173 2.80 19.92 24.24
CA SER A 173 4.03 20.71 24.20
C SER A 173 4.03 21.84 23.16
N LYS A 174 2.89 22.15 22.53
CA LYS A 174 2.78 23.27 21.59
C LYS A 174 1.76 24.29 22.06
N ASP A 175 2.19 25.09 23.02
CA ASP A 175 1.69 26.44 23.24
C ASP A 175 2.00 27.27 21.98
N ASP A 176 1.11 27.18 20.99
CA ASP A 176 0.88 28.15 19.92
C ASP A 176 -0.24 27.60 19.03
N GLN A 177 -1.46 27.67 19.55
CA GLN A 177 -2.64 27.63 18.69
C GLN A 177 -2.52 28.82 17.72
N THR A 178 -2.65 28.55 16.41
CA THR A 178 -2.60 29.51 15.27
C THR A 178 -1.27 29.56 14.49
N LYS A 179 -0.87 28.48 13.82
CA LYS A 179 -0.13 28.61 12.55
C LYS A 179 -0.84 27.86 11.44
N MET A 180 -1.79 28.61 10.89
CA MET A 180 -2.62 28.30 9.75
C MET A 180 -1.74 28.10 8.51
N VAL A 181 -1.86 26.91 7.92
CA VAL A 181 -1.38 26.51 6.59
C VAL A 181 0.15 26.42 6.49
N LEU A 182 0.66 25.44 5.75
CA LEU A 182 2.03 25.45 5.26
C LEU A 182 2.24 26.74 4.46
N SER A 183 2.58 27.84 5.14
CA SER A 183 3.15 28.99 4.47
C SER A 183 4.41 28.47 3.78
N ILE A 184 4.67 28.97 2.58
CA ILE A 184 5.91 28.67 1.85
C ILE A 184 7.12 28.89 2.76
N ASP A 185 7.01 29.79 3.74
CA ASP A 185 8.00 30.04 4.78
C ASP A 185 8.25 28.85 5.73
N GLU A 186 7.22 28.11 6.14
CA GLU A 186 7.38 26.93 7.01
C GLU A 186 8.07 25.80 6.24
N LEU A 187 7.70 25.61 4.98
CA LEU A 187 8.30 24.61 4.08
C LEU A 187 9.76 24.99 3.76
N LYS A 188 10.03 26.29 3.58
CA LYS A 188 11.38 26.86 3.41
C LYS A 188 12.21 26.72 4.68
N ASN A 189 11.62 26.87 5.86
CA ASN A 189 12.29 26.68 7.14
C ASN A 189 12.61 25.21 7.41
N GLN A 190 11.68 24.30 7.12
CA GLN A 190 11.92 22.84 7.14
C GLN A 190 13.03 22.46 6.15
N TYR A 191 12.98 22.98 4.92
CA TYR A 191 14.02 22.78 3.92
C TYR A 191 15.38 23.34 4.38
N ARG A 192 15.40 24.51 5.02
CA ARG A 192 16.63 25.10 5.57
C ARG A 192 17.20 24.26 6.71
N ARG A 193 16.36 23.73 7.61
CA ARG A 193 16.78 22.79 8.67
C ARG A 193 17.35 21.51 8.08
N LEU A 194 16.66 20.93 7.09
CA LEU A 194 17.17 19.77 6.35
C LEU A 194 18.52 20.08 5.71
N ARG A 195 18.67 21.26 5.09
CA ARG A 195 19.92 21.76 4.49
C ARG A 195 21.09 21.87 5.47
N GLN A 196 20.78 22.17 6.73
CA GLN A 196 21.76 22.36 7.80
C GLN A 196 22.15 21.06 8.51
N LEU A 197 21.47 19.94 8.23
CA LEU A 197 21.89 18.66 8.78
C LEU A 197 23.30 18.31 8.27
N PRO A 198 24.18 17.78 9.14
CA PRO A 198 25.55 17.40 8.77
C PRO A 198 25.54 16.07 7.99
N VAL A 199 24.79 16.02 6.90
CA VAL A 199 24.63 14.86 6.02
C VAL A 199 25.15 15.25 4.65
N SER A 200 25.93 14.37 4.03
CA SER A 200 26.39 14.59 2.67
C SER A 200 25.20 14.55 1.70
N TRP A 201 24.93 15.66 1.02
CA TRP A 201 23.84 15.79 0.03
C TRP A 201 23.93 14.76 -1.10
N ILE A 202 25.16 14.35 -1.43
CA ILE A 202 25.45 13.27 -2.38
C ILE A 202 24.87 11.94 -1.88
N LEU A 203 25.02 11.64 -0.58
CA LEU A 203 24.49 10.40 0.00
C LEU A 203 22.96 10.42 0.03
N VAL A 204 22.34 11.55 0.37
CA VAL A 204 20.87 11.71 0.31
C VAL A 204 20.38 11.50 -1.13
N GLY A 205 21.04 12.12 -2.11
CA GLY A 205 20.73 11.94 -3.52
C GLY A 205 20.86 10.49 -3.99
N LEU A 206 21.93 9.81 -3.57
CA LEU A 206 22.16 8.40 -3.88
C LEU A 206 21.07 7.49 -3.28
N ILE A 207 20.68 7.73 -2.03
CA ILE A 207 19.62 6.96 -1.37
C ILE A 207 18.27 7.19 -2.05
N LEU A 208 17.94 8.43 -2.40
CA LEU A 208 16.71 8.74 -3.12
C LEU A 208 16.68 8.09 -4.51
N PHE A 209 17.81 8.13 -5.23
CA PHE A 209 17.95 7.48 -6.52
C PHE A 209 17.80 5.96 -6.42
N GLU A 210 18.47 5.32 -5.46
CA GLU A 210 18.33 3.88 -5.19
C GLU A 210 16.89 3.51 -4.88
N LYS A 211 16.22 4.25 -3.99
CA LYS A 211 14.81 3.99 -3.65
C LYS A 211 13.88 4.17 -4.85
N CYS A 212 14.12 5.18 -5.68
CA CYS A 212 13.36 5.41 -6.90
C CYS A 212 13.56 4.26 -7.90
N ALA A 213 14.80 3.87 -8.15
CA ALA A 213 15.15 2.78 -9.06
C ALA A 213 14.55 1.44 -8.58
N SER A 214 14.69 1.11 -7.29
CA SER A 214 14.16 -0.11 -6.69
C SER A 214 12.63 -0.19 -6.80
N ILE A 215 11.91 0.90 -6.51
CA ILE A 215 10.44 0.94 -6.61
C ILE A 215 9.99 0.88 -8.07
N LEU A 216 10.68 1.59 -8.96
CA LEU A 216 10.35 1.63 -10.39
C LEU A 216 10.56 0.26 -11.05
N ALA A 217 11.67 -0.42 -10.76
CA ALA A 217 11.95 -1.75 -11.27
C ALA A 217 10.86 -2.74 -10.84
N PHE A 218 10.49 -2.74 -9.55
CA PHE A 218 9.43 -3.60 -9.02
C PHE A 218 8.05 -3.29 -9.64
N ALA A 219 7.69 -2.01 -9.77
CA ALA A 219 6.43 -1.60 -10.39
C ALA A 219 6.36 -2.00 -11.86
N SER A 220 7.46 -1.84 -12.60
CA SER A 220 7.52 -2.20 -14.02
C SER A 220 7.36 -3.72 -14.22
N LEU A 221 8.06 -4.52 -13.40
CA LEU A 221 7.95 -5.98 -13.43
C LEU A 221 6.50 -6.44 -13.18
N THR A 222 5.84 -5.89 -12.18
CA THR A 222 4.46 -6.31 -11.81
C THR A 222 3.41 -5.93 -12.86
N VAL A 223 3.57 -4.80 -13.54
CA VAL A 223 2.64 -4.35 -14.61
C VAL A 223 2.84 -5.15 -15.90
N ILE A 224 4.08 -5.49 -16.24
CA ILE A 224 4.42 -6.14 -17.52
C ILE A 224 4.26 -7.66 -17.45
N ALA A 225 4.47 -8.28 -16.28
CA ALA A 225 4.44 -9.73 -16.12
C ALA A 225 3.14 -10.36 -16.59
N GLY A 226 1.98 -9.83 -16.19
CA GLY A 226 0.68 -10.37 -16.58
C GLY A 226 0.47 -10.40 -18.11
N PRO A 227 0.59 -9.25 -18.81
CA PRO A 227 0.48 -9.18 -20.27
C PRO A 227 1.52 -10.04 -21.01
N MET A 228 2.76 -10.12 -20.51
CA MET A 228 3.78 -10.98 -21.15
C MET A 228 3.39 -12.45 -21.06
N MET A 229 2.85 -12.90 -19.93
CA MET A 229 2.41 -14.29 -19.75
C MET A 229 1.26 -14.66 -20.68
N THR A 230 0.29 -13.76 -20.87
CA THR A 230 -0.84 -14.01 -21.76
C THR A 230 -0.46 -13.94 -23.24
N VAL A 231 0.47 -13.06 -23.63
CA VAL A 231 0.88 -12.89 -25.04
C VAL A 231 1.92 -13.92 -25.49
N ILE A 232 2.94 -14.20 -24.68
CA ILE A 232 4.06 -15.10 -25.05
C ILE A 232 3.68 -16.56 -24.87
N TYR A 233 3.05 -16.90 -23.74
CA TYR A 233 2.75 -18.29 -23.38
C TYR A 233 1.29 -18.68 -23.63
N ALA A 234 0.47 -17.75 -24.14
CA ALA A 234 -0.97 -17.96 -24.38
C ALA A 234 -1.73 -18.46 -23.13
N PHE A 235 -1.25 -18.12 -21.92
CA PHE A 235 -1.89 -18.52 -20.68
C PHE A 235 -3.23 -17.82 -20.48
N THR A 236 -4.18 -18.53 -19.86
CA THR A 236 -5.46 -17.92 -19.47
C THR A 236 -5.27 -16.93 -18.32
N GLY A 237 -6.24 -16.04 -18.10
CA GLY A 237 -6.18 -15.08 -16.99
C GLY A 237 -6.05 -15.76 -15.62
N GLU A 238 -6.72 -16.91 -15.43
CA GLU A 238 -6.62 -17.71 -14.22
C GLU A 238 -5.21 -18.30 -14.02
N GLN A 239 -4.66 -18.94 -15.05
CA GLN A 239 -3.28 -19.49 -15.02
C GLN A 239 -2.24 -18.40 -14.73
N THR A 240 -2.39 -17.24 -15.37
CA THR A 240 -1.50 -16.09 -15.16
C THR A 240 -1.52 -15.64 -13.70
N VAL A 241 -2.70 -15.51 -13.10
CA VAL A 241 -2.88 -15.10 -11.70
C VAL A 241 -2.25 -16.10 -10.73
N ILE A 242 -2.32 -17.40 -11.00
CA ILE A 242 -1.72 -18.45 -10.17
C ILE A 242 -0.19 -18.41 -10.26
N ILE A 243 0.36 -18.35 -11.48
CA ILE A 243 1.81 -18.33 -11.69
C ILE A 243 2.42 -17.08 -11.06
N MET A 244 1.78 -15.92 -11.23
CA MET A 244 2.21 -14.68 -10.58
C MET A 244 2.21 -14.81 -9.05
N ALA A 245 1.20 -15.44 -8.46
CA ALA A 245 1.15 -15.67 -7.02
C ALA A 245 2.30 -16.58 -6.54
N ILE A 246 2.57 -17.67 -7.25
CA ILE A 246 3.68 -18.58 -6.92
C ILE A 246 5.03 -17.85 -7.02
N CYS A 247 5.28 -17.12 -8.10
CA CYS A 247 6.50 -16.32 -8.26
C CYS A 247 6.66 -15.30 -7.14
N GLN A 248 5.59 -14.58 -6.78
CA GLN A 248 5.64 -13.57 -5.73
C GLN A 248 5.87 -14.20 -4.34
N MET A 249 5.33 -15.38 -4.09
CA MET A 249 5.57 -16.14 -2.87
C MET A 249 7.04 -16.61 -2.77
N LEU A 250 7.62 -17.10 -3.88
CA LEU A 250 9.04 -17.46 -3.93
C LEU A 250 9.95 -16.25 -3.66
N VAL A 251 9.67 -15.11 -4.28
CA VAL A 251 10.39 -13.86 -4.04
C VAL A 251 10.26 -13.43 -2.57
N GLY A 252 9.05 -13.49 -2.01
CA GLY A 252 8.82 -13.16 -0.61
C GLY A 252 9.56 -14.09 0.36
N PHE A 253 9.56 -15.41 0.08
CA PHE A 253 10.29 -16.39 0.86
C PHE A 253 11.81 -16.18 0.81
N LEU A 254 12.36 -15.90 -0.39
CA LEU A 254 13.78 -15.56 -0.55
C LEU A 254 14.14 -14.28 0.22
N ALA A 255 13.31 -13.24 0.13
CA ALA A 255 13.53 -11.99 0.87
C ALA A 255 13.47 -12.19 2.39
N PHE A 256 12.53 -13.00 2.87
CA PHE A 256 12.41 -13.36 4.28
C PHE A 256 13.62 -14.19 4.74
N SER A 257 14.03 -15.20 3.96
CA SER A 257 15.19 -16.05 4.25
C SER A 257 16.48 -15.23 4.31
N LEU A 258 16.71 -14.33 3.34
CA LEU A 258 17.84 -13.40 3.37
C LEU A 258 17.82 -12.52 4.63
N SER A 259 16.66 -11.97 4.98
CA SER A 259 16.51 -11.15 6.20
C SER A 259 16.83 -11.95 7.46
N LEU A 260 16.41 -13.22 7.51
CA LEU A 260 16.71 -14.13 8.61
C LEU A 260 18.21 -14.46 8.67
N SER A 261 18.85 -14.69 7.52
CA SER A 261 20.30 -14.92 7.40
C SER A 261 21.11 -13.70 7.85
N PHE A 262 20.64 -12.47 7.61
CA PHE A 262 21.28 -11.28 8.16
C PHE A 262 21.20 -11.22 9.69
N ILE A 263 20.07 -11.62 10.28
CA ILE A 263 19.85 -11.60 11.73
C ILE A 263 20.69 -12.68 12.44
N PHE A 264 20.67 -13.92 11.95
CA PHE A 264 21.38 -15.03 12.60
C PHE A 264 22.84 -15.19 12.15
N GLY A 265 23.16 -14.77 10.93
CA GLY A 265 24.47 -15.00 10.30
C GLY A 265 25.54 -13.96 10.60
N LYS A 266 25.22 -12.86 11.32
CA LYS A 266 26.16 -11.76 11.61
C LYS A 266 26.86 -11.16 10.37
N LEU A 267 26.28 -11.28 9.16
CA LEU A 267 26.88 -10.74 7.92
C LEU A 267 26.90 -9.19 7.83
N GLY A 268 26.29 -8.50 8.78
CA GLY A 268 26.32 -7.03 8.89
C GLY A 268 27.38 -6.48 9.84
N ARG A 269 28.38 -7.29 10.24
CA ARG A 269 29.48 -6.88 11.12
C ARG A 269 30.83 -6.96 10.40
#